data_AF-A0A957N8B6-F1
#
_entry.id   AF-A0A957N8B6-F1
#
_cell.length_a   1.000
_cell.length_b   1.000
_cell.length_c   1.000
_cell.angle_alpha   90.00
_cell.angle_beta   90.00
_cell.angle_gamma   90.00
#
_symmetry.space_group_name_H-M   'P 1'
#
loop_
_entity.id
_entity.type
_entity.pdbx_description
1 polymer ?
#
loop_
_entity_poly.entity_id
_entity_poly.type
_entity_poly.pdbx_seq_one_letter_code
_entity_poly.pdbx_strand_id
1 'polypeptide(L)' 'MRLDRFTQKAQEAVGQAQHLAQEYGHATIAPDHLLKALLDQEGGVV' A
#
# COMPACT_ATOMS: atom_id res chain seq x y z
N MET A 1 -11.14 -5.53 4.19
CA MET A 1 -11.13 -4.13 4.67
C MET A 1 -12.19 -3.33 3.91
N ARG A 2 -12.74 -2.25 4.49
CA ARG A 2 -13.69 -1.33 3.82
C ARG A 2 -12.93 -0.20 3.12
N LEU A 3 -12.23 -0.54 2.03
CA LEU A 3 -11.35 0.40 1.31
C LEU A 3 -12.10 1.60 0.72
N ASP A 4 -13.39 1.43 0.43
CA ASP A 4 -14.31 2.46 -0.05
C ASP A 4 -14.45 3.68 0.87
N ARG A 5 -14.01 3.56 2.13
CA ARG A 5 -14.05 4.64 3.12
C ARG A 5 -12.73 5.39 3.28
N PHE A 6 -11.69 4.98 2.56
CA PHE A 6 -10.39 5.63 2.61
C PHE A 6 -10.27 6.71 1.55
N THR A 7 -9.32 7.62 1.73
CA THR A 7 -8.93 8.57 0.69
C THR A 7 -8.50 7.79 -0.55
N GLN A 8 -8.62 8.41 -1.72
CA GLN A 8 -8.20 7.80 -2.98
C GLN A 8 -6.72 7.38 -2.93
N LYS A 9 -5.86 8.25 -2.42
CA LYS A 9 -4.44 7.94 -2.21
C LYS A 9 -4.24 6.74 -1.28
N ALA A 10 -5.02 6.61 -0.21
CA ALA A 10 -4.87 5.49 0.74
C ALA A 10 -5.28 4.16 0.13
N GLN A 11 -6.27 4.16 -0.76
CA GLN A 11 -6.62 3.00 -1.55
C GLN A 11 -5.48 2.59 -2.50
N GLU A 12 -4.84 3.58 -3.14
CA GLU A 12 -3.68 3.35 -4.02
C GLU A 12 -2.48 2.77 -3.25
N ALA A 13 -2.15 3.30 -2.06
CA ALA A 13 -1.05 2.76 -1.27
C ALA A 13 -1.29 1.32 -0.81
N VAL A 14 -2.53 0.94 -0.50
CA VAL A 14 -2.86 -0.47 -0.19
C VAL A 14 -2.69 -1.36 -1.42
N GLY A 15 -3.07 -0.87 -2.60
CA GLY A 15 -2.80 -1.56 -3.87
C GLY A 15 -1.31 -1.76 -4.12
N GLN A 16 -0.50 -0.73 -3.88
CA GLN A 16 0.94 -0.81 -4.07
C GLN A 16 1.63 -1.70 -3.03
N ALA A 17 1.14 -1.70 -1.78
CA ALA A 17 1.59 -2.63 -0.76
C ALA A 17 1.31 -4.09 -1.12
N GLN A 18 0.18 -4.38 -1.80
CA GLN A 18 -0.14 -5.71 -2.32
C GLN A 18 0.82 -6.13 -3.43
N HIS A 19 1.17 -5.21 -4.33
CA HIS A 19 2.17 -5.45 -5.37
C HIS A 19 3.55 -5.76 -4.77
N LEU A 20 4.00 -4.96 -3.80
CA LEU A 20 5.27 -5.18 -3.10
C LEU A 20 5.31 -6.54 -2.39
N ALA A 21 4.21 -6.94 -1.74
CA ALA A 21 4.13 -8.27 -1.11
C ALA A 21 4.28 -9.40 -2.15
N GLN A 22 3.66 -9.26 -3.33
CA GLN A 22 3.80 -10.25 -4.42
C GLN A 22 5.23 -10.28 -4.98
N GLU A 23 5.84 -9.11 -5.20
CA GLU A 23 7.20 -8.98 -5.72
C GLU A 23 8.22 -9.65 -4.79
N TYR A 24 8.07 -9.48 -3.48
CA TYR A 24 8.93 -10.12 -2.48
C TYR A 24 8.52 -11.56 -2.13
N GLY A 25 7.48 -12.11 -2.77
CA GLY A 25 7.01 -13.48 -2.51
C GLY A 25 6.34 -13.67 -1.14
N HIS A 26 5.89 -12.59 -0.51
CA HIS A 26 5.17 -12.62 0.76
C HIS A 26 3.68 -12.87 0.54
N ALA A 27 3.14 -13.90 1.18
CA ALA A 27 1.74 -14.33 1.01
C ALA A 27 0.71 -13.30 1.52
N THR A 28 1.14 -12.35 2.36
CA THR A 28 0.27 -11.36 3.01
C THR A 28 0.93 -10.00 3.01
N ILE A 29 0.13 -8.94 2.88
CA ILE A 29 0.59 -7.58 3.14
C ILE A 29 0.97 -7.46 4.63
N ALA A 30 2.25 -7.19 4.88
CA ALA A 30 2.77 -6.80 6.19
C ALA A 30 2.97 -5.27 6.28
N PRO A 31 3.06 -4.69 7.50
CA PRO A 31 3.23 -3.24 7.70
C PRO A 31 4.37 -2.61 6.90
N ASP A 32 5.47 -3.33 6.70
CA ASP A 32 6.65 -2.83 5.99
C ASP A 32 6.36 -2.56 4.49
N HIS A 33 5.50 -3.36 3.86
CA HIS A 33 5.07 -3.12 2.47
C HIS A 33 4.23 -1.87 2.36
N LEU A 34 3.33 -1.68 3.31
CA LEU A 34 2.50 -0.48 3.35
C LEU A 34 3.38 0.74 3.63
N LEU A 35 4.29 0.67 4.60
CA LEU A 35 5.22 1.76 4.88
C LEU A 35 6.06 2.13 3.65
N LYS A 36 6.62 1.13 2.94
CA LYS A 36 7.37 1.37 1.71
C LYS A 36 6.49 2.01 0.63
N ALA A 37 5.28 1.51 0.42
CA ALA A 37 4.32 2.08 -0.52
C ALA A 37 3.97 3.54 -0.20
N LEU A 38 3.82 3.90 1.08
CA LEU A 38 3.55 5.26 1.52
C LEU A 38 4.76 6.18 1.29
N LEU A 39 5.98 5.70 1.57
CA LEU A 39 7.23 6.46 1.38
C LEU A 39 7.56 6.69 -0.10
N ASP A 40 7.23 5.74 -0.97
CA ASP A 40 7.48 5.82 -2.41
C ASP A 40 6.41 6.63 -3.16
N GLN A 41 5.30 6.98 -2.51
CA GLN A 41 4.25 7.74 -3.16
C GLN A 41 4.73 9.17 -3.44
N GLU A 42 4.84 9.52 -4.73
CA GLU A 42 5.22 10.86 -5.17
C GLU A 42 4.17 11.90 -4.77
N GLY A 43 4.61 13.03 -4.19
CA GLY A 43 3.71 14.01 -3.58
C GLY A 43 2.92 13.42 -2.40
N GLY A 44 3.55 12.48 -1.68
CA GLY A 44 2.94 11.66 -0.64
C GLY A 44 2.22 12.47 0.43
N VAL A 45 0.91 12.26 0.48
CA VAL A 45 0.02 12.47 1.63
C VAL A 45 -1.10 11.49 1.35
N VAL A 46 -0.85 10.27 1.78
CA VAL A 46 -1.82 9.18 1.76
C VAL A 46 -2.62 9.24 3.04
#